data_AF-A0A0D2JA80-F1
#
_entry.id   AF-A0A0D2JA80-F1
#
_cell.length_a   1.000
_cell.length_b   1.000
_cell.length_c   1.000
_cell.angle_alpha   90.00
_cell.angle_beta   90.00
_cell.angle_gamma   90.00
#
_symmetry.space_group_name_H-M   'P 1'
#
loop_
_entity.id
_entity.type
_entity.pdbx_description
1 polymer ?
#
loop_
_entity_poly.entity_id
_entity_poly.type
_entity_poly.pdbx_seq_one_letter_code
_entity_poly.pdbx_strand_id
1 'polypeptide(L)'
;MRRFEQYRIKDSVTPLSGATFGRIFGDIDARIHALEAQKITWEQAVREVQEFGLERINGVIEPVLNTANSKFTDIQTELAALHETRAEFEAWWASQGADITALQTRATELEADLASLNGDLDGGWVCNSWDVFYVGTDQFSIAGDVAGHFPEDRMVRAQLSTGYVHAPVLGAFYSAGMDQTLVTLKTPVLNNTISQVNLGILTPGEGSALPGDVARVEPGYMTLWADYNDSSSVTVSPGKVMINGRLYLVDTPINHTVGPSGDNWYWIMAAAPSSGSALTASEITSTTTVPTYDGAKDGWYSADGLKRCIGFVLAQAGALRPSSLQRSILSMESTVVVYSTSSWPSVDTLVTVGPPLKTTNQIGIYIRNNTGALENCNRVFIGNGIAPYSNSGDGFGLIIGDSGITDNTYQAEALRITNSSGQIWTKSDYGQQGSLYIKCVHLPGGFGR
;
A
#
# COMPACT_ATOMS: atom_id res chain seq x y z
N MET A 1 70.87 -30.80 -63.42
CA MET A 1 72.14 -31.23 -64.05
C MET A 1 71.80 -31.59 -65.49
N ARG A 2 72.35 -30.90 -66.48
CA ARG A 2 72.04 -31.18 -67.90
C ARG A 2 72.45 -32.61 -68.22
N ARG A 3 71.53 -33.42 -68.73
CA ARG A 3 71.78 -34.82 -69.05
C ARG A 3 72.24 -35.01 -70.50
N PHE A 4 72.24 -33.93 -71.29
CA PHE A 4 72.61 -33.93 -72.70
C PHE A 4 73.87 -34.73 -73.04
N GLU A 5 74.94 -34.63 -72.25
CA GLU A 5 76.18 -35.37 -72.52
C GLU A 5 76.04 -36.90 -72.43
N GLN A 6 75.00 -37.42 -71.77
CA GLN A 6 74.75 -38.86 -71.65
C GLN A 6 74.11 -39.45 -72.91
N TYR A 7 73.46 -38.63 -73.73
CA TYR A 7 72.74 -39.05 -74.94
C TYR A 7 73.08 -38.20 -76.17
N ARG A 8 74.18 -37.45 -76.10
CA ARG A 8 74.70 -36.65 -77.20
C ARG A 8 75.05 -37.55 -78.38
N ILE A 9 74.45 -37.25 -79.54
CA ILE A 9 74.71 -37.94 -80.80
C ILE A 9 76.15 -37.63 -81.24
N LYS A 10 76.92 -38.69 -81.48
CA LYS A 10 78.32 -38.61 -81.92
C LYS A 10 78.42 -39.17 -83.32
N ASP A 11 79.02 -38.39 -84.22
CA ASP A 11 79.29 -38.84 -85.57
C ASP A 11 80.10 -40.15 -85.53
N SER A 12 79.76 -41.09 -86.41
CA SER A 12 80.36 -42.43 -86.52
C SER A 12 79.99 -43.47 -85.44
N VAL A 13 79.20 -43.10 -84.42
CA VAL A 13 78.69 -44.06 -83.41
C VAL A 13 77.18 -44.25 -83.55
N THR A 14 76.46 -43.18 -83.85
CA THR A 14 75.02 -43.17 -84.08
C THR A 14 74.72 -42.93 -85.56
N PRO A 15 73.72 -43.61 -86.16
CA PRO A 15 73.41 -43.51 -87.60
C PRO A 15 72.79 -42.16 -88.03
N LEU A 16 72.63 -41.22 -87.08
CA LEU A 16 72.09 -39.89 -87.30
C LEU A 16 73.23 -38.86 -87.25
N SER A 17 73.14 -37.82 -88.09
CA SER A 17 74.12 -36.71 -88.11
C SER A 17 74.15 -35.97 -86.77
N GLY A 18 75.31 -35.98 -86.11
CA GLY A 18 75.57 -35.26 -84.87
C GLY A 18 75.46 -33.75 -85.04
N ALA A 19 75.86 -33.21 -86.19
CA ALA A 19 75.76 -31.77 -86.50
C ALA A 19 74.30 -31.28 -86.51
N THR A 20 73.37 -32.06 -87.06
CA THR A 20 71.96 -31.69 -87.14
C THR A 20 71.20 -32.07 -85.88
N PHE A 21 71.26 -33.35 -85.48
CA PHE A 21 70.44 -33.84 -84.39
C PHE A 21 71.02 -33.51 -83.02
N GLY A 22 72.34 -33.39 -82.88
CA GLY A 22 72.96 -32.92 -81.62
C GLY A 22 72.49 -31.52 -81.23
N ARG A 23 72.31 -30.62 -82.20
CA ARG A 23 71.74 -29.28 -81.95
C ARG A 23 70.28 -29.38 -81.50
N ILE A 24 69.47 -30.21 -82.16
CA ILE A 24 68.05 -30.39 -81.83
C ILE A 24 67.88 -30.99 -80.43
N PHE A 25 68.60 -32.07 -80.12
CA PHE A 25 68.53 -32.70 -78.80
C PHE A 25 69.13 -31.82 -77.69
N GLY A 26 70.12 -30.98 -78.01
CA GLY A 26 70.67 -30.02 -77.06
C GLY A 26 69.67 -28.91 -76.70
N ASP A 27 68.91 -28.42 -77.69
CA ASP A 27 67.80 -27.49 -77.46
C ASP A 27 66.68 -28.15 -76.65
N ILE A 28 66.32 -29.40 -76.96
CA ILE A 28 65.32 -30.16 -76.21
C ILE A 28 65.76 -30.39 -74.75
N ASP A 29 67.01 -30.81 -74.48
CA ASP A 29 67.53 -30.96 -73.11
C ASP A 29 67.53 -29.62 -72.36
N ALA A 30 67.91 -28.53 -73.03
CA ALA A 30 67.89 -27.20 -72.43
C ALA A 30 66.47 -26.76 -72.06
N ARG A 31 65.49 -27.04 -72.92
CA ARG A 31 64.07 -26.75 -72.68
C ARG A 31 63.49 -27.64 -71.58
N ILE A 32 63.81 -28.94 -71.57
CA ILE A 32 63.41 -29.86 -70.50
C ILE A 32 64.02 -29.42 -69.17
N HIS A 33 65.30 -29.05 -69.15
CA HIS A 33 65.96 -28.59 -67.94
C HIS A 33 65.35 -27.27 -67.42
N ALA A 34 65.00 -26.35 -68.30
CA ALA A 34 64.27 -25.12 -67.94
C ALA A 34 62.88 -25.43 -67.37
N LEU A 35 62.16 -26.41 -67.94
CA LEU A 35 60.86 -26.85 -67.44
C LEU A 35 60.95 -27.59 -66.10
N GLU A 36 61.98 -28.40 -65.87
CA GLU A 36 62.24 -29.06 -64.58
C GLU A 36 62.59 -28.05 -63.49
N ALA A 37 63.36 -27.02 -63.82
CA ALA A 37 63.63 -25.90 -62.92
C ALA A 37 62.34 -25.12 -62.59
N GLN A 38 61.46 -24.92 -63.58
CA GLN A 38 60.15 -24.28 -63.36
C GLN A 38 59.18 -25.16 -62.56
N LYS A 39 59.25 -26.49 -62.71
CA LYS A 39 58.43 -27.44 -61.95
C LYS A 39 58.76 -27.39 -60.46
N ILE A 40 60.04 -27.25 -60.12
CA ILE A 40 60.51 -27.02 -58.74
C ILE A 40 59.98 -25.68 -58.21
N THR A 41 59.86 -24.66 -59.06
CA THR A 41 59.24 -23.38 -58.65
C THR A 41 57.72 -23.44 -58.52
N TRP A 42 57.02 -24.33 -59.24
CA TRP A 42 55.57 -24.49 -59.10
C TRP A 42 55.21 -25.26 -57.84
N GLU A 43 55.92 -26.36 -57.54
CA GLU A 43 55.72 -27.10 -56.28
C GLU A 43 56.03 -26.22 -55.06
N GLN A 44 57.04 -25.35 -55.17
CA GLN A 44 57.35 -24.37 -54.13
C GLN A 44 56.27 -23.27 -54.03
N ALA A 45 55.80 -22.72 -55.15
CA ALA A 45 54.72 -21.73 -55.15
C ALA A 45 53.40 -22.31 -54.59
N VAL A 46 53.07 -23.57 -54.91
CA VAL A 46 51.92 -24.27 -54.31
C VAL A 46 52.10 -24.43 -52.81
N ARG A 47 53.30 -24.79 -52.35
CA ARG A 47 53.61 -24.90 -50.92
C ARG A 47 53.48 -23.55 -50.21
N GLU A 48 54.03 -22.48 -50.76
CA GLU A 48 53.93 -21.13 -50.18
C GLU A 48 52.47 -20.65 -50.11
N VAL A 49 51.66 -20.92 -51.12
CA VAL A 49 50.21 -20.61 -51.09
C VAL A 49 49.47 -21.45 -50.03
N GLN A 50 49.83 -22.73 -49.88
CA GLN A 50 49.27 -23.59 -48.83
C GLN A 50 49.67 -23.14 -47.43
N GLU A 51 50.95 -22.82 -47.21
CA GLU A 51 51.48 -22.32 -45.94
C GLU A 51 50.84 -20.96 -45.59
N PHE A 52 50.76 -20.03 -46.53
CA PHE A 52 50.06 -18.75 -46.34
C PHE A 52 48.55 -18.95 -46.07
N GLY A 53 47.93 -19.92 -46.74
CA GLY A 53 46.55 -20.32 -46.49
C GLY A 53 46.34 -20.82 -45.06
N LEU A 54 47.24 -21.68 -44.57
CA LEU A 54 47.24 -22.20 -43.20
C LEU A 54 47.51 -21.10 -42.18
N GLU A 55 48.48 -20.21 -42.43
CA GLU A 55 48.74 -19.04 -41.60
C GLU A 55 47.52 -18.12 -41.49
N ARG A 56 46.78 -17.91 -42.59
CA ARG A 56 45.53 -17.14 -42.55
C ARG A 56 44.41 -17.86 -41.81
N ILE A 57 44.27 -19.17 -41.98
CA ILE A 57 43.28 -19.96 -41.24
C ILE A 57 43.56 -19.86 -39.74
N ASN A 58 44.81 -20.08 -39.32
CA ASN A 58 45.21 -20.04 -37.91
C ASN A 58 45.21 -18.61 -37.35
N GLY A 59 45.58 -17.61 -38.15
CA GLY A 59 45.67 -16.22 -37.70
C GLY A 59 44.33 -15.47 -37.70
N VAL A 60 43.38 -15.85 -38.56
CA VAL A 60 42.12 -15.11 -38.74
C VAL A 60 40.90 -15.95 -38.37
N ILE A 61 40.84 -17.22 -38.78
CA ILE A 61 39.62 -18.04 -38.64
C ILE A 61 39.59 -18.72 -37.27
N GLU A 62 40.70 -19.31 -36.83
CA GLU A 62 40.79 -20.02 -35.56
C GLU A 62 40.41 -19.14 -34.34
N PRO A 63 40.86 -17.87 -34.22
CA PRO A 63 40.44 -17.01 -33.10
C PRO A 63 38.95 -16.71 -33.10
N VAL A 64 38.35 -16.55 -34.29
CA VAL A 64 36.90 -16.32 -34.43
C VAL A 64 36.11 -17.56 -34.02
N LEU A 65 36.56 -18.76 -34.42
CA LEU A 65 35.94 -20.02 -34.00
C LEU A 65 36.08 -20.24 -32.49
N ASN A 66 37.24 -19.95 -31.90
CA ASN A 66 37.45 -20.03 -30.45
C ASN A 66 36.54 -19.05 -29.69
N THR A 67 36.40 -17.82 -30.21
CA THR A 67 35.48 -16.83 -29.63
C THR A 67 34.03 -17.30 -29.73
N ALA A 68 33.62 -17.83 -30.89
CA ALA A 68 32.26 -18.36 -31.08
C ALA A 68 31.97 -19.54 -30.14
N ASN A 69 32.90 -20.48 -30.01
CA ASN A 69 32.78 -21.62 -29.11
C ASN A 69 32.68 -21.17 -27.64
N SER A 70 33.50 -20.20 -27.22
CA SER A 70 33.39 -19.61 -25.88
C SER A 70 32.01 -18.99 -25.66
N LYS A 71 31.47 -18.25 -26.64
CA LYS A 71 30.12 -17.68 -26.54
C LYS A 71 29.02 -18.73 -26.49
N PHE A 72 29.17 -19.85 -27.19
CA PHE A 72 28.22 -20.96 -27.07
C PHE A 72 28.25 -21.58 -25.67
N THR A 73 29.43 -21.75 -25.08
CA THR A 73 29.57 -22.22 -23.70
C THR A 73 28.96 -21.25 -22.69
N ASP A 74 29.18 -19.93 -22.86
CA ASP A 74 28.57 -18.90 -22.02
C ASP A 74 27.02 -19.00 -22.08
N ILE A 75 26.45 -19.07 -23.29
CA ILE A 75 25.00 -19.18 -23.51
C ILE A 75 24.44 -20.47 -22.89
N GLN A 76 25.14 -21.60 -23.02
CA GLN A 76 24.71 -22.85 -22.40
C GLN A 76 24.69 -22.77 -20.87
N THR A 77 25.68 -22.07 -20.30
CA THR A 77 25.76 -21.84 -18.85
C THR A 77 24.62 -20.94 -18.35
N GLU A 78 24.35 -19.84 -19.07
CA GLU A 78 23.25 -18.93 -18.74
C GLU A 78 21.89 -19.60 -18.88
N LEU A 79 21.70 -20.43 -19.92
CA LEU A 79 20.48 -21.20 -20.11
C LEU A 79 20.24 -22.20 -18.96
N ALA A 80 21.29 -22.87 -18.48
CA ALA A 80 21.20 -23.77 -17.34
C ALA A 80 20.79 -23.02 -16.06
N ALA A 81 21.37 -21.86 -15.80
CA ALA A 81 21.02 -21.00 -14.66
C ALA A 81 19.56 -20.49 -14.72
N LEU A 82 19.08 -20.14 -15.93
CA LEU A 82 17.68 -19.77 -16.14
C LEU A 82 16.72 -20.94 -15.87
N HIS A 83 17.10 -22.17 -16.25
CA HIS A 83 16.29 -23.35 -15.95
C HIS A 83 16.24 -23.66 -14.44
N GLU A 84 17.34 -23.48 -13.72
CA GLU A 84 17.38 -23.60 -12.26
C GLU A 84 16.49 -22.55 -11.57
N THR A 85 16.66 -21.28 -11.94
CA THR A 85 15.83 -20.17 -11.41
C THR A 85 14.34 -20.40 -11.67
N ARG A 86 14.00 -20.92 -12.86
CA ARG A 86 12.61 -21.28 -13.18
C ARG A 86 12.09 -22.39 -12.28
N ALA A 87 12.88 -23.43 -12.02
CA ALA A 87 12.47 -24.53 -11.15
C ALA A 87 12.26 -24.06 -9.70
N GLU A 88 13.13 -23.17 -9.20
CA GLU A 88 12.98 -22.55 -7.88
C GLU A 88 11.68 -21.72 -7.80
N PHE A 89 11.39 -20.92 -8.83
CA PHE A 89 10.16 -20.14 -8.89
C PHE A 89 8.90 -21.03 -8.93
N GLU A 90 8.91 -22.10 -9.74
CA GLU A 90 7.81 -23.06 -9.80
C GLU A 90 7.58 -23.75 -8.46
N ALA A 91 8.65 -24.11 -7.73
CA ALA A 91 8.56 -24.68 -6.39
C ALA A 91 8.00 -23.68 -5.36
N TRP A 92 8.46 -22.43 -5.40
CA TRP A 92 7.94 -21.37 -4.53
C TRP A 92 6.45 -21.12 -4.80
N TRP A 93 6.04 -21.02 -6.06
CA TRP A 93 4.64 -20.84 -6.44
C TRP A 93 3.75 -21.99 -5.97
N ALA A 94 4.22 -23.23 -6.10
CA ALA A 94 3.52 -24.41 -5.59
C ALA A 94 3.32 -24.35 -4.06
N SER A 95 4.33 -23.87 -3.31
CA SER A 95 4.22 -23.64 -1.87
C SER A 95 3.16 -22.59 -1.53
N GLN A 96 3.15 -21.46 -2.24
CA GLN A 96 2.14 -20.42 -2.01
C GLN A 96 0.71 -20.91 -2.28
N GLY A 97 0.52 -21.74 -3.30
CA GLY A 97 -0.79 -22.36 -3.59
C GLY A 97 -1.27 -23.29 -2.45
N ALA A 98 -0.36 -24.00 -1.80
CA ALA A 98 -0.69 -24.83 -0.64
C ALA A 98 -1.11 -23.99 0.57
N ASP A 99 -0.39 -22.89 0.84
CA ASP A 99 -0.71 -21.97 1.95
C ASP A 99 -2.08 -21.30 1.77
N ILE A 100 -2.40 -20.86 0.55
CA ILE A 100 -3.73 -20.30 0.21
C ILE A 100 -4.83 -21.32 0.47
N THR A 101 -4.63 -22.58 0.07
CA THR A 101 -5.60 -23.66 0.30
C THR A 101 -5.82 -23.95 1.78
N ALA A 102 -4.74 -23.91 2.58
CA ALA A 102 -4.82 -24.08 4.04
C ALA A 102 -5.60 -22.93 4.70
N LEU A 103 -5.35 -21.69 4.28
CA LEU A 103 -6.08 -20.52 4.78
C LEU A 103 -7.57 -20.56 4.41
N GLN A 104 -7.91 -21.01 3.20
CA GLN A 104 -9.30 -21.19 2.79
C GLN A 104 -10.01 -22.24 3.64
N THR A 105 -9.37 -23.38 3.89
CA THR A 105 -9.90 -24.41 4.80
C THR A 105 -10.16 -23.84 6.19
N ARG A 106 -9.21 -23.10 6.75
CA ARG A 106 -9.35 -22.49 8.07
C ARG A 106 -10.47 -21.46 8.14
N ALA A 107 -10.67 -20.67 7.07
CA ALA A 107 -11.76 -19.72 6.99
C ALA A 107 -13.13 -20.43 7.01
N THR A 108 -13.27 -21.52 6.25
CA THR A 108 -14.50 -22.33 6.26
C THR A 108 -14.78 -22.96 7.63
N GLU A 109 -13.75 -23.45 8.34
CA GLU A 109 -13.90 -23.93 9.72
C GLU A 109 -14.42 -22.82 10.66
N LEU A 110 -13.85 -21.61 10.58
CA LEU A 110 -14.27 -20.47 11.39
C LEU A 110 -15.68 -20.01 11.06
N GLU A 111 -16.09 -20.06 9.80
CA GLU A 111 -17.47 -19.76 9.39
C GLU A 111 -18.47 -20.78 9.98
N ALA A 112 -18.09 -22.06 10.03
CA ALA A 112 -18.90 -23.09 10.66
C ALA A 112 -18.99 -22.91 12.18
N ASP A 113 -17.87 -22.59 12.85
CA ASP A 113 -17.84 -22.28 14.27
C ASP A 113 -18.70 -21.04 14.60
N LEU A 114 -18.60 -19.98 13.79
CA LEU A 114 -19.41 -18.78 13.94
C LEU A 114 -20.89 -19.06 13.74
N ALA A 115 -21.25 -19.91 12.77
CA ALA A 115 -22.63 -20.33 12.55
C ALA A 115 -23.17 -21.14 13.75
N SER A 116 -22.35 -22.01 14.35
CA SER A 116 -22.70 -22.73 15.58
C SER A 116 -22.93 -21.76 16.74
N LEU A 117 -22.01 -20.81 16.94
CA LEU A 117 -22.11 -19.80 17.99
C LEU A 117 -23.32 -18.90 17.80
N ASN A 118 -23.62 -18.49 16.57
CA ASN A 118 -24.82 -17.71 16.25
C ASN A 118 -26.09 -18.53 16.47
N GLY A 119 -26.08 -19.83 16.17
CA GLY A 119 -27.19 -20.72 16.54
C GLY A 119 -27.45 -20.76 18.04
N ASP A 120 -26.39 -20.72 18.85
CA ASP A 120 -26.48 -20.63 20.31
C ASP A 120 -26.91 -19.22 20.79
N LEU A 121 -26.54 -18.17 20.04
CA LEU A 121 -26.77 -16.77 20.40
C LEU A 121 -28.03 -16.12 19.80
N ASP A 122 -28.68 -16.68 18.78
CA ASP A 122 -29.83 -16.09 18.07
C ASP A 122 -31.08 -15.91 18.96
N GLY A 123 -31.00 -16.27 20.24
CA GLY A 123 -31.90 -15.75 21.26
C GLY A 123 -31.63 -14.29 21.65
N GLY A 124 -30.38 -13.86 21.84
CA GLY A 124 -30.03 -12.69 22.66
C GLY A 124 -30.33 -12.89 24.16
N TRP A 125 -30.70 -14.11 24.54
CA TRP A 125 -31.04 -14.52 25.88
C TRP A 125 -30.28 -15.80 26.18
N VAL A 126 -29.75 -15.91 27.40
CA VAL A 126 -29.20 -17.19 27.86
C VAL A 126 -30.41 -18.11 28.06
N CYS A 127 -30.57 -19.06 27.13
CA CYS A 127 -31.63 -20.05 27.18
C CYS A 127 -31.26 -21.08 28.25
N ASN A 128 -31.87 -20.94 29.42
CA ASN A 128 -31.67 -21.89 30.50
C ASN A 128 -32.85 -22.87 30.47
N SER A 129 -32.58 -24.17 30.57
CA SER A 129 -33.63 -25.21 30.64
C SER A 129 -34.19 -25.32 32.06
N TRP A 130 -34.55 -24.20 32.66
CA TRP A 130 -35.10 -24.18 34.02
C TRP A 130 -36.59 -24.52 33.99
N ASP A 131 -37.00 -25.41 34.88
CA ASP A 131 -38.42 -25.65 35.15
C ASP A 131 -38.99 -24.45 35.90
N VAL A 132 -39.91 -23.74 35.27
CA VAL A 132 -40.53 -22.52 35.80
C VAL A 132 -41.95 -22.84 36.26
N PHE A 133 -42.27 -22.46 37.50
CA PHE A 133 -43.60 -22.62 38.07
C PHE A 133 -44.29 -21.26 38.22
N TYR A 134 -45.51 -21.14 37.74
CA TYR A 134 -46.31 -19.93 37.92
C TYR A 134 -46.71 -19.75 39.39
N VAL A 135 -46.48 -18.56 39.94
CA VAL A 135 -46.89 -18.21 41.32
C VAL A 135 -47.92 -17.08 41.32
N GLY A 136 -47.72 -16.06 40.49
CA GLY A 136 -48.59 -14.89 40.37
C GLY A 136 -48.35 -14.11 39.08
N THR A 137 -49.14 -13.06 38.83
CA THR A 137 -49.02 -12.27 37.58
C THR A 137 -47.70 -11.54 37.45
N ASP A 138 -46.96 -11.35 38.55
CA ASP A 138 -45.62 -10.78 38.63
C ASP A 138 -44.61 -11.75 39.27
N GLN A 139 -44.97 -13.02 39.49
CA GLN A 139 -44.13 -13.97 40.23
C GLN A 139 -44.07 -15.35 39.56
N PHE A 140 -42.86 -15.91 39.55
CA PHE A 140 -42.61 -17.30 39.21
C PHE A 140 -41.58 -17.90 40.15
N SER A 141 -41.54 -19.22 40.28
CA SER A 141 -40.49 -19.93 41.00
C SER A 141 -39.70 -20.86 40.10
N ILE A 142 -38.44 -21.10 40.47
CA ILE A 142 -37.51 -22.04 39.82
C ILE A 142 -36.93 -22.96 40.90
N ALA A 143 -36.71 -24.23 40.58
CA ALA A 143 -36.08 -25.18 41.49
C ALA A 143 -34.61 -24.82 41.79
N GLY A 144 -34.20 -25.03 43.04
CA GLY A 144 -32.85 -24.76 43.55
C GLY A 144 -32.57 -23.29 43.88
N ASP A 145 -31.36 -23.04 44.38
CA ASP A 145 -30.85 -21.69 44.65
C ASP A 145 -30.23 -21.09 43.38
N VAL A 146 -31.03 -20.29 42.69
CA VAL A 146 -30.63 -19.51 41.52
C VAL A 146 -30.87 -18.01 41.74
N ALA A 147 -31.04 -17.56 42.99
CA ALA A 147 -31.38 -16.17 43.29
C ALA A 147 -30.33 -15.18 42.75
N GLY A 148 -29.05 -15.56 42.76
CA GLY A 148 -27.95 -14.76 42.19
C GLY A 148 -28.04 -14.53 40.68
N HIS A 149 -28.84 -15.32 39.96
CA HIS A 149 -29.10 -15.13 38.53
C HIS A 149 -30.21 -14.10 38.24
N PHE A 150 -30.88 -13.58 39.27
CA PHE A 150 -31.96 -12.61 39.15
C PHE A 150 -31.70 -11.40 40.07
N PRO A 151 -30.61 -10.64 39.84
CA PRO A 151 -30.44 -9.36 40.53
C PRO A 151 -31.56 -8.39 40.11
N GLU A 152 -31.87 -7.43 40.97
CA GLU A 152 -32.83 -6.36 40.66
C GLU A 152 -32.47 -5.66 39.33
N ASP A 153 -33.49 -5.26 38.58
CA ASP A 153 -33.43 -4.63 37.26
C ASP A 153 -32.91 -5.48 36.10
N ARG A 154 -32.46 -6.72 36.35
CA ARG A 154 -32.16 -7.63 35.23
C ARG A 154 -33.42 -7.87 34.40
N MET A 155 -33.31 -7.64 33.09
CA MET A 155 -34.39 -7.97 32.16
C MET A 155 -34.52 -9.48 32.01
N VAL A 156 -35.76 -9.94 32.06
CA VAL A 156 -36.14 -11.34 31.88
C VAL A 156 -37.14 -11.44 30.73
N ARG A 157 -36.96 -12.47 29.89
CA ARG A 157 -37.93 -12.85 28.85
C ARG A 157 -38.65 -14.12 29.26
N ALA A 158 -39.94 -14.03 29.55
CA ALA A 158 -40.78 -15.18 29.82
C ALA A 158 -41.54 -15.61 28.56
N GLN A 159 -41.55 -16.91 28.29
CA GLN A 159 -42.36 -17.51 27.22
C GLN A 159 -43.74 -17.87 27.79
N LEU A 160 -44.78 -17.32 27.17
CA LEU A 160 -46.19 -17.64 27.43
C LEU A 160 -46.79 -18.33 26.19
N SER A 161 -47.97 -18.92 26.32
CA SER A 161 -48.69 -19.51 25.17
C SER A 161 -49.02 -18.48 24.06
N THR A 162 -49.12 -17.20 24.40
CA THR A 162 -49.40 -16.09 23.48
C THR A 162 -48.16 -15.44 22.88
N GLY A 163 -46.95 -15.90 23.24
CA GLY A 163 -45.68 -15.32 22.79
C GLY A 163 -44.76 -14.93 23.96
N TYR A 164 -43.79 -14.06 23.69
CA TYR A 164 -42.81 -13.62 24.69
C TYR A 164 -43.23 -12.32 25.37
N VAL A 165 -43.05 -12.26 26.68
CA VAL A 165 -43.16 -11.04 27.47
C VAL A 165 -41.83 -10.71 28.12
N HIS A 166 -41.62 -9.43 28.40
CA HIS A 166 -40.38 -8.92 28.97
C HIS A 166 -40.69 -8.09 30.20
N ALA A 167 -39.98 -8.31 31.29
CA ALA A 167 -40.08 -7.49 32.49
C ALA A 167 -38.76 -7.49 33.27
N PRO A 168 -38.44 -6.37 33.95
CA PRO A 168 -37.30 -6.32 34.86
C PRO A 168 -37.62 -7.02 36.18
N VAL A 169 -36.62 -7.65 36.76
CA VAL A 169 -36.71 -8.27 38.09
C VAL A 169 -36.81 -7.18 39.16
N LEU A 170 -37.76 -7.32 40.08
CA LEU A 170 -37.84 -6.54 41.32
C LEU A 170 -36.91 -7.12 42.39
N GLY A 171 -36.88 -8.45 42.48
CA GLY A 171 -35.97 -9.17 43.38
C GLY A 171 -36.20 -10.68 43.31
N ALA A 172 -35.25 -11.44 43.85
CA ALA A 172 -35.33 -12.89 43.95
C ALA A 172 -34.94 -13.37 45.35
N PHE A 173 -35.62 -14.38 45.85
CA PHE A 173 -35.41 -14.95 47.18
C PHE A 173 -35.40 -16.48 47.12
N TYR A 174 -34.34 -17.10 47.63
CA TYR A 174 -34.27 -18.56 47.78
C TYR A 174 -34.91 -19.02 49.09
N SER A 175 -35.85 -19.96 48.98
CA SER A 175 -36.49 -20.62 50.12
C SER A 175 -35.94 -22.04 50.28
N ALA A 176 -35.05 -22.23 51.25
CA ALA A 176 -34.48 -23.55 51.56
C ALA A 176 -35.53 -24.61 51.94
N GLY A 177 -36.67 -24.19 52.51
CA GLY A 177 -37.76 -25.11 52.87
C GLY A 177 -38.55 -25.67 51.68
N MET A 178 -38.53 -24.98 50.54
CA MET A 178 -39.19 -25.41 49.31
C MET A 178 -38.19 -25.86 48.23
N ASP A 179 -36.90 -25.65 48.48
CA ASP A 179 -35.82 -25.76 47.49
C ASP A 179 -36.15 -25.04 46.18
N GLN A 180 -36.61 -23.79 46.30
CA GLN A 180 -37.03 -22.97 45.18
C GLN A 180 -36.59 -21.52 45.35
N THR A 181 -36.22 -20.89 44.24
CA THR A 181 -36.04 -19.45 44.11
C THR A 181 -37.33 -18.82 43.61
N LEU A 182 -37.92 -17.93 44.41
CA LEU A 182 -39.06 -17.10 44.00
C LEU A 182 -38.52 -15.80 43.39
N VAL A 183 -38.94 -15.49 42.16
CA VAL A 183 -38.59 -14.26 41.45
C VAL A 183 -39.83 -13.39 41.33
N THR A 184 -39.71 -12.10 41.71
CA THR A 184 -40.76 -11.09 41.54
C THR A 184 -40.33 -10.10 40.46
N LEU A 185 -41.25 -9.75 39.56
CA LEU A 185 -41.06 -8.82 38.45
C LEU A 185 -41.64 -7.45 38.80
N LYS A 186 -41.09 -6.36 38.24
CA LYS A 186 -41.63 -5.01 38.45
C LYS A 186 -42.96 -4.78 37.72
N THR A 187 -43.36 -5.66 36.81
CA THR A 187 -44.58 -5.52 36.00
C THR A 187 -45.36 -6.84 35.97
N PRO A 188 -46.68 -6.82 36.22
CA PRO A 188 -47.50 -8.03 36.25
C PRO A 188 -47.85 -8.50 34.83
N VAL A 189 -46.89 -9.10 34.13
CA VAL A 189 -47.00 -9.54 32.72
C VAL A 189 -47.18 -11.06 32.55
N LEU A 190 -47.16 -11.83 33.64
CA LEU A 190 -47.22 -13.28 33.61
C LEU A 190 -48.65 -13.81 33.70
N ASN A 191 -48.82 -15.06 33.26
CA ASN A 191 -50.00 -15.86 33.50
C ASN A 191 -49.58 -17.34 33.66
N ASN A 192 -50.54 -18.21 33.96
CA ASN A 192 -50.32 -19.64 34.21
C ASN A 192 -49.84 -20.44 32.99
N THR A 193 -49.66 -19.82 31.83
CA THR A 193 -49.12 -20.46 30.62
C THR A 193 -47.62 -20.24 30.45
N ILE A 194 -46.94 -19.69 31.46
CA ILE A 194 -45.49 -19.58 31.49
C ILE A 194 -44.85 -20.96 31.36
N SER A 195 -43.95 -21.12 30.40
CA SER A 195 -43.27 -22.39 30.12
C SER A 195 -41.75 -22.29 30.20
N GLN A 196 -41.20 -21.09 30.05
CA GLN A 196 -39.76 -20.85 30.04
C GLN A 196 -39.46 -19.43 30.50
N VAL A 197 -38.30 -19.27 31.14
CA VAL A 197 -37.72 -17.97 31.48
C VAL A 197 -36.29 -17.93 30.98
N ASN A 198 -35.96 -16.92 30.18
CA ASN A 198 -34.61 -16.69 29.68
C ASN A 198 -34.04 -15.40 30.28
N LEU A 199 -32.75 -15.42 30.61
CA LEU A 199 -32.06 -14.27 31.19
C LEU A 199 -31.52 -13.36 30.09
N GLY A 200 -31.73 -12.05 30.24
CA GLY A 200 -31.07 -11.08 29.38
C GLY A 200 -29.57 -11.12 29.63
N ILE A 201 -28.75 -11.16 28.56
CA ILE A 201 -27.29 -11.14 28.66
C ILE A 201 -26.80 -9.82 29.29
N LEU A 202 -27.59 -8.76 29.23
CA LEU A 202 -27.29 -7.47 29.81
C LEU A 202 -27.86 -7.38 31.22
N THR A 203 -26.99 -7.49 32.22
CA THR A 203 -27.28 -6.93 33.55
C THR A 203 -27.12 -5.41 33.40
N PRO A 204 -28.14 -4.58 33.64
CA PRO A 204 -27.88 -3.15 33.76
C PRO A 204 -26.85 -2.98 34.90
N GLY A 205 -25.82 -2.18 34.67
CA GLY A 205 -24.89 -1.82 35.75
C GLY A 205 -25.64 -1.17 36.91
N GLU A 206 -25.01 -1.06 38.09
CA GLU A 206 -25.54 -0.26 39.20
C GLU A 206 -26.05 1.09 38.66
N GLY A 207 -27.38 1.29 38.65
CA GLY A 207 -28.00 2.50 38.12
C GLY A 207 -29.03 2.31 36.99
N SER A 208 -29.41 1.09 36.60
CA SER A 208 -30.56 0.84 35.69
C SER A 208 -30.45 1.54 34.31
N ALA A 209 -29.26 2.01 33.95
CA ALA A 209 -28.97 2.41 32.60
C ALA A 209 -28.69 1.12 31.81
N LEU A 210 -29.61 0.77 30.90
CA LEU A 210 -29.14 0.30 29.60
C LEU A 210 -27.92 1.14 29.23
N PRO A 211 -26.82 0.58 28.70
CA PRO A 211 -25.87 1.44 28.03
C PRO A 211 -26.68 2.14 26.93
N GLY A 212 -27.04 3.41 27.15
CA GLY A 212 -27.36 4.33 26.07
C GLY A 212 -26.19 4.43 25.09
N ASP A 213 -25.04 3.87 25.46
CA ASP A 213 -23.84 3.64 24.64
C ASP A 213 -23.90 2.36 23.78
N VAL A 214 -24.89 1.46 23.96
CA VAL A 214 -25.14 0.28 23.09
C VAL A 214 -26.31 0.51 22.12
N ALA A 215 -26.97 1.68 22.17
CA ALA A 215 -27.34 2.32 20.91
C ALA A 215 -26.01 2.63 20.23
N ARG A 216 -25.54 1.70 19.39
CA ARG A 216 -24.41 1.85 18.48
C ARG A 216 -24.31 3.31 18.09
N VAL A 217 -23.37 4.04 18.69
CA VAL A 217 -22.66 5.07 17.95
C VAL A 217 -21.96 4.22 16.90
N GLU A 218 -22.61 4.02 15.76
CA GLU A 218 -21.91 3.49 14.61
C GLU A 218 -20.60 4.26 14.52
N PRO A 219 -19.47 3.61 14.19
CA PRO A 219 -18.21 4.30 13.89
C PRO A 219 -18.32 5.32 12.73
N GLY A 220 -19.53 5.67 12.27
CA GLY A 220 -19.87 6.92 11.63
C GLY A 220 -19.98 8.06 12.66
N TYR A 221 -18.83 8.44 13.21
CA TYR A 221 -18.60 9.69 13.89
C TYR A 221 -19.33 10.87 13.21
N MET A 222 -20.33 11.48 13.87
CA MET A 222 -20.57 12.91 13.67
C MET A 222 -19.57 13.67 14.54
N THR A 223 -18.30 13.62 14.12
CA THR A 223 -17.27 14.51 14.64
C THR A 223 -17.73 15.94 14.40
N LEU A 224 -17.60 16.80 15.42
CA LEU A 224 -17.70 18.24 15.20
C LEU A 224 -16.74 18.64 14.08
N TRP A 225 -17.26 19.34 13.08
CA TRP A 225 -16.49 19.95 12.02
C TRP A 225 -16.75 21.45 11.99
N ALA A 226 -15.70 22.22 11.73
CA ALA A 226 -15.75 23.66 11.56
C ALA A 226 -15.68 24.00 10.07
N ASP A 227 -16.78 24.52 9.52
CA ASP A 227 -16.89 24.92 8.14
C ASP A 227 -16.63 26.42 7.97
N TYR A 228 -16.02 26.79 6.84
CA TYR A 228 -15.93 28.19 6.43
C TYR A 228 -17.34 28.78 6.29
N ASN A 229 -17.60 29.91 6.95
CA ASN A 229 -18.85 30.65 6.82
C ASN A 229 -18.65 31.92 5.98
N ASP A 230 -17.75 32.81 6.41
CA ASP A 230 -17.42 34.05 5.72
C ASP A 230 -15.92 34.41 5.88
N SER A 231 -15.54 35.61 5.42
CA SER A 231 -14.15 36.08 5.45
C SER A 231 -13.52 36.19 6.85
N SER A 232 -14.30 36.05 7.92
CA SER A 232 -13.87 36.25 9.30
C SER A 232 -14.39 35.19 10.28
N SER A 233 -15.33 34.35 9.87
CA SER A 233 -15.99 33.37 10.74
C SER A 233 -16.07 31.96 10.17
N VAL A 234 -16.20 31.00 11.08
CA VAL A 234 -16.45 29.58 10.79
C VAL A 234 -17.72 29.14 11.53
N THR A 235 -18.44 28.16 10.99
CA THR A 235 -19.58 27.52 11.65
C THR A 235 -19.18 26.12 12.10
N VAL A 236 -19.23 25.87 13.39
CA VAL A 236 -19.11 24.51 13.96
C VAL A 236 -20.47 23.86 13.90
N SER A 237 -20.62 22.78 13.13
CA SER A 237 -21.91 22.11 13.00
C SER A 237 -22.27 21.28 14.24
N PRO A 238 -23.55 20.94 14.43
CA PRO A 238 -24.00 20.03 15.47
C PRO A 238 -23.28 18.68 15.40
N GLY A 239 -22.95 18.13 16.56
CA GLY A 239 -22.19 16.89 16.66
C GLY A 239 -21.63 16.67 18.06
N LYS A 240 -20.68 15.74 18.18
CA LYS A 240 -20.09 15.38 19.47
C LYS A 240 -18.57 15.43 19.41
N VAL A 241 -17.94 15.73 20.54
CA VAL A 241 -16.48 15.74 20.69
C VAL A 241 -16.07 15.22 22.05
N MET A 242 -15.04 14.36 22.09
CA MET A 242 -14.45 13.87 23.33
C MET A 242 -13.32 14.81 23.75
N ILE A 243 -13.41 15.47 24.90
CA ILE A 243 -12.36 16.35 25.43
C ILE A 243 -11.94 15.80 26.79
N ASN A 244 -10.67 15.39 26.93
CA ASN A 244 -10.12 14.84 28.17
C ASN A 244 -10.96 13.68 28.76
N GLY A 245 -11.38 12.74 27.90
CA GLY A 245 -12.12 11.54 28.31
C GLY A 245 -13.61 11.74 28.61
N ARG A 246 -14.16 12.93 28.39
CA ARG A 246 -15.60 13.21 28.52
C ARG A 246 -16.20 13.69 27.20
N LEU A 247 -17.41 13.21 26.91
CA LEU A 247 -18.15 13.54 25.69
C LEU A 247 -18.94 14.84 25.88
N TYR A 248 -18.82 15.74 24.91
CA TYR A 248 -19.55 17.00 24.83
C TYR A 248 -20.31 17.12 23.51
N LEU A 249 -21.37 17.90 23.52
CA LEU A 249 -22.36 18.03 22.44
C LEU A 249 -22.42 19.47 21.94
N VAL A 250 -22.50 19.65 20.63
CA VAL A 250 -23.00 20.88 20.02
C VAL A 250 -24.38 20.56 19.48
N ASP A 251 -25.42 21.10 20.09
CA ASP A 251 -26.82 20.82 19.69
C ASP A 251 -27.29 21.73 18.54
N THR A 252 -26.75 22.94 18.47
CA THR A 252 -27.05 23.93 17.45
C THR A 252 -25.77 24.47 16.82
N PRO A 253 -25.75 24.82 15.51
CA PRO A 253 -24.55 25.35 14.87
C PRO A 253 -24.00 26.57 15.61
N ILE A 254 -22.68 26.59 15.86
CA ILE A 254 -21.99 27.68 16.56
C ILE A 254 -21.17 28.49 15.55
N ASN A 255 -21.48 29.78 15.40
CA ASN A 255 -20.64 30.69 14.62
C ASN A 255 -19.50 31.24 15.49
N HIS A 256 -18.27 30.95 15.10
CA HIS A 256 -17.05 31.41 15.77
C HIS A 256 -16.30 32.42 14.90
N THR A 257 -16.03 33.61 15.43
CA THR A 257 -15.20 34.63 14.76
C THR A 257 -13.73 34.31 14.96
N VAL A 258 -13.00 34.03 13.88
CA VAL A 258 -11.58 33.67 13.93
C VAL A 258 -10.69 34.90 14.10
N GLY A 259 -11.13 36.05 13.58
CA GLY A 259 -10.35 37.30 13.58
C GLY A 259 -9.03 37.19 12.80
N PRO A 260 -9.06 36.77 11.52
CA PRO A 260 -7.83 36.50 10.78
C PRO A 260 -6.96 37.76 10.63
N SER A 261 -5.70 37.63 11.01
CA SER A 261 -4.64 38.60 10.73
C SER A 261 -3.54 37.95 9.89
N GLY A 262 -3.18 38.60 8.78
CA GLY A 262 -2.16 38.12 7.84
C GLY A 262 -2.49 36.79 7.14
N ASP A 263 -1.44 36.16 6.62
CA ASP A 263 -1.48 34.86 5.94
C ASP A 263 -1.08 33.76 6.93
N ASN A 264 -2.06 33.10 7.57
CA ASN A 264 -1.78 32.08 8.57
C ASN A 264 -2.84 30.98 8.63
N TRP A 265 -2.47 29.82 9.16
CA TRP A 265 -3.40 28.78 9.54
C TRP A 265 -3.98 29.07 10.92
N TYR A 266 -5.28 28.85 11.06
CA TYR A 266 -6.01 28.99 12.32
C TYR A 266 -6.64 27.66 12.66
N TRP A 267 -6.23 27.09 13.79
CA TRP A 267 -6.77 25.86 14.36
C TRP A 267 -7.96 26.18 15.24
N ILE A 268 -9.10 25.54 14.99
CA ILE A 268 -10.34 25.73 15.73
C ILE A 268 -10.36 24.71 16.87
N MET A 269 -10.41 25.22 18.10
CA MET A 269 -10.24 24.47 19.33
C MET A 269 -11.53 24.52 20.15
N ALA A 270 -11.96 23.38 20.69
CA ALA A 270 -13.04 23.27 21.66
C ALA A 270 -12.49 22.98 23.06
N ALA A 271 -12.91 23.76 24.06
CA ALA A 271 -12.64 23.53 25.47
C ALA A 271 -13.82 22.82 26.15
N ALA A 272 -13.56 22.11 27.24
CA ALA A 272 -14.66 21.64 28.10
C ALA A 272 -15.36 22.85 28.73
N PRO A 273 -16.71 22.90 28.75
CA PRO A 273 -17.45 23.94 29.46
C PRO A 273 -17.20 23.80 30.96
N SER A 274 -17.33 24.91 31.70
CA SER A 274 -17.17 24.92 33.16
C SER A 274 -18.23 24.06 33.88
N SER A 275 -19.37 23.81 33.23
CA SER A 275 -20.42 22.90 33.71
C SER A 275 -21.25 22.35 32.53
N GLY A 276 -21.92 21.21 32.75
CA GLY A 276 -22.77 20.57 31.74
C GLY A 276 -22.02 19.75 30.69
N SER A 277 -22.74 19.39 29.62
CA SER A 277 -22.20 18.62 28.48
C SER A 277 -22.39 19.32 27.13
N ALA A 278 -23.06 20.48 27.10
CA ALA A 278 -23.27 21.27 25.89
C ALA A 278 -22.15 22.29 25.70
N LEU A 279 -21.56 22.33 24.51
CA LEU A 279 -20.64 23.36 24.07
C LEU A 279 -21.42 24.55 23.51
N THR A 280 -20.95 25.75 23.83
CA THR A 280 -21.47 27.00 23.30
C THR A 280 -20.34 27.79 22.64
N ALA A 281 -20.64 28.99 22.13
CA ALA A 281 -19.65 29.84 21.49
C ALA A 281 -18.47 30.20 22.42
N SER A 282 -18.65 30.26 23.75
CA SER A 282 -17.56 30.58 24.68
C SER A 282 -16.50 29.48 24.78
N GLU A 283 -16.83 28.25 24.41
CA GLU A 283 -15.91 27.12 24.44
C GLU A 283 -15.12 26.95 23.14
N ILE A 284 -15.48 27.67 22.07
CA ILE A 284 -14.79 27.62 20.78
C ILE A 284 -13.78 28.76 20.69
N THR A 285 -12.53 28.43 20.36
CA THR A 285 -11.45 29.40 20.19
C THR A 285 -10.64 29.10 18.94
N SER A 286 -9.91 30.07 18.41
CA SER A 286 -8.96 29.89 17.31
C SER A 286 -7.54 30.20 17.79
N THR A 287 -6.55 29.48 17.25
CA THR A 287 -5.13 29.74 17.53
C THR A 287 -4.29 29.52 16.27
N THR A 288 -3.18 30.25 16.14
CA THR A 288 -2.18 30.02 15.09
C THR A 288 -1.10 29.04 15.52
N THR A 289 -1.09 28.64 16.80
CA THR A 289 -0.17 27.62 17.32
C THR A 289 -0.67 26.24 16.89
N VAL A 290 0.21 25.46 16.25
CA VAL A 290 -0.10 24.10 15.81
C VAL A 290 -0.38 23.22 17.03
N PRO A 291 -1.52 22.52 17.09
CA PRO A 291 -1.81 21.58 18.17
C PRO A 291 -0.85 20.38 18.13
N THR A 292 -0.68 19.71 19.27
CA THR A 292 0.14 18.48 19.36
C THR A 292 -0.77 17.26 19.42
N TYR A 293 -0.43 16.19 18.69
CA TYR A 293 -1.18 14.94 18.77
C TYR A 293 -0.88 14.23 20.09
N ASP A 294 -1.93 13.88 20.83
CA ASP A 294 -1.89 13.11 22.06
C ASP A 294 -2.45 11.71 21.78
N GLY A 295 -1.55 10.72 21.72
CA GLY A 295 -1.92 9.33 21.42
C GLY A 295 -2.73 8.64 22.53
N ALA A 296 -2.69 9.14 23.77
CA ALA A 296 -3.52 8.60 24.85
C ALA A 296 -4.97 9.09 24.75
N LYS A 297 -5.19 10.27 24.16
CA LYS A 297 -6.50 10.88 23.97
C LYS A 297 -7.03 10.78 22.54
N ASP A 298 -6.25 10.15 21.66
CA ASP A 298 -6.49 9.97 20.23
C ASP A 298 -7.00 11.25 19.53
N GLY A 299 -6.17 12.28 19.55
CA GLY A 299 -6.52 13.54 18.90
C GLY A 299 -5.47 14.64 19.05
N TRP A 300 -5.72 15.76 18.39
CA TRP A 300 -4.86 16.94 18.43
C TRP A 300 -5.34 17.90 19.51
N TYR A 301 -4.44 18.32 20.39
CA TYR A 301 -4.75 19.18 21.53
C TYR A 301 -3.89 20.43 21.57
N SER A 302 -4.37 21.48 22.25
CA SER A 302 -3.55 22.64 22.60
C SER A 302 -2.32 22.23 23.42
N ALA A 303 -1.32 23.10 23.49
CA ALA A 303 -0.07 22.81 24.21
C ALA A 303 -0.26 22.48 25.70
N ASP A 304 -1.33 22.99 26.33
CA ASP A 304 -1.72 22.66 27.71
C ASP A 304 -2.56 21.37 27.83
N GLY A 305 -2.91 20.74 26.71
CA GLY A 305 -3.74 19.54 26.65
C GLY A 305 -5.22 19.76 27.02
N LEU A 306 -5.67 21.01 27.21
CA LEU A 306 -7.01 21.31 27.73
C LEU A 306 -8.08 21.47 26.64
N LYS A 307 -7.68 21.76 25.39
CA LYS A 307 -8.60 22.00 24.28
C LYS A 307 -8.33 21.01 23.15
N ARG A 308 -9.40 20.45 22.56
CA ARG A 308 -9.31 19.57 21.40
C ARG A 308 -9.46 20.36 20.10
N CYS A 309 -8.60 20.11 19.13
CA CYS A 309 -8.73 20.65 17.78
C CYS A 309 -9.88 19.93 17.06
N ILE A 310 -10.80 20.72 16.51
CA ILE A 310 -12.01 20.26 15.78
C ILE A 310 -12.02 20.68 14.31
N GLY A 311 -11.00 21.40 13.86
CA GLY A 311 -10.83 21.81 12.48
C GLY A 311 -9.72 22.84 12.32
N PHE A 312 -9.45 23.24 11.08
CA PHE A 312 -8.51 24.31 10.78
C PHE A 312 -8.92 25.05 9.51
N VAL A 313 -8.59 26.34 9.43
CA VAL A 313 -8.87 27.20 8.28
C VAL A 313 -7.65 28.02 7.90
N LEU A 314 -7.54 28.38 6.63
CA LEU A 314 -6.46 29.23 6.12
C LEU A 314 -6.97 30.66 5.94
N ALA A 315 -6.25 31.63 6.49
CA ALA A 315 -6.40 33.04 6.16
C ALA A 315 -5.38 33.46 5.11
N GLN A 316 -5.82 34.27 4.15
CA GLN A 316 -4.99 34.93 3.15
C GLN A 316 -5.43 36.37 2.94
N ALA A 317 -4.49 37.30 2.96
CA ALA A 317 -4.71 38.75 2.88
C ALA A 317 -5.73 39.23 3.93
N GLY A 318 -5.68 38.68 5.14
CA GLY A 318 -6.58 39.07 6.24
C GLY A 318 -8.03 38.58 6.10
N ALA A 319 -8.31 37.65 5.18
CA ALA A 319 -9.61 37.01 5.04
C ALA A 319 -9.48 35.48 5.05
N LEU A 320 -10.40 34.80 5.73
CA LEU A 320 -10.55 33.35 5.61
C LEU A 320 -10.86 32.99 4.15
N ARG A 321 -10.30 31.87 3.69
CA ARG A 321 -10.60 31.31 2.37
C ARG A 321 -11.26 29.94 2.54
N PRO A 322 -12.31 29.64 1.77
CA PRO A 322 -12.82 28.28 1.70
C PRO A 322 -11.69 27.41 1.15
N SER A 323 -11.22 26.45 1.97
CA SER A 323 -10.27 25.47 1.47
C SER A 323 -11.04 24.47 0.60
N SER A 324 -10.49 24.07 -0.55
CA SER A 324 -11.09 23.04 -1.40
C SER A 324 -11.13 21.65 -0.76
N LEU A 325 -10.66 21.53 0.50
CA LEU A 325 -10.81 20.36 1.37
C LEU A 325 -12.16 20.35 2.11
N GLN A 326 -13.09 21.24 1.75
CA GLN A 326 -14.38 21.52 2.39
C GLN A 326 -15.35 20.32 2.57
N ARG A 327 -14.99 19.11 2.13
CA ARG A 327 -15.72 17.86 2.47
C ARG A 327 -14.80 16.68 2.83
N SER A 328 -13.50 16.95 2.90
CA SER A 328 -12.45 16.01 3.27
C SER A 328 -11.55 16.73 4.27
N ILE A 329 -12.13 17.18 5.39
CA ILE A 329 -11.31 17.25 6.60
C ILE A 329 -10.96 15.78 6.84
N LEU A 330 -9.75 15.41 6.43
CA LEU A 330 -9.15 14.13 6.74
C LEU A 330 -9.50 13.85 8.20
N SER A 331 -10.14 12.70 8.48
CA SER A 331 -10.10 12.14 9.82
C SER A 331 -8.68 12.35 10.32
N MET A 332 -8.51 13.09 11.41
CA MET A 332 -7.21 13.57 11.88
C MET A 332 -6.26 12.44 12.32
N GLU A 333 -6.64 11.19 12.05
CA GLU A 333 -5.76 10.03 11.86
C GLU A 333 -4.78 10.21 10.68
N SER A 334 -4.96 11.22 9.82
CA SER A 334 -4.09 11.50 8.68
C SER A 334 -3.08 12.60 9.01
N THR A 335 -1.78 12.30 8.92
CA THR A 335 -0.71 13.28 9.17
C THR A 335 -0.65 14.32 8.05
N VAL A 336 -0.81 15.60 8.39
CA VAL A 336 -0.48 16.72 7.49
C VAL A 336 0.90 17.23 7.89
N VAL A 337 1.89 17.09 6.99
CA VAL A 337 3.23 17.65 7.19
C VAL A 337 3.32 18.95 6.38
N VAL A 338 3.35 20.09 7.07
CA VAL A 338 3.51 21.41 6.43
C VAL A 338 4.94 21.90 6.61
N TYR A 339 5.68 22.05 5.51
CA TYR A 339 6.99 22.70 5.52
C TYR A 339 6.87 24.14 4.98
N SER A 340 7.37 25.11 5.75
CA SER A 340 7.67 26.44 5.25
C SER A 340 9.19 26.63 5.27
N THR A 341 9.77 26.95 4.12
CA THR A 341 11.18 27.33 4.04
C THR A 341 11.28 28.74 3.46
N SER A 342 12.25 29.51 3.92
CA SER A 342 12.48 30.89 3.44
C SER A 342 13.19 30.96 2.08
N SER A 343 13.63 29.81 1.54
CA SER A 343 14.33 29.69 0.26
C SER A 343 14.19 28.28 -0.29
N TRP A 344 14.12 28.11 -1.62
CA TRP A 344 14.17 26.80 -2.27
C TRP A 344 15.42 26.03 -1.82
N PRO A 345 15.30 24.75 -1.42
CA PRO A 345 16.47 23.96 -1.09
C PRO A 345 17.33 23.74 -2.34
N SER A 346 18.61 24.12 -2.27
CA SER A 346 19.54 23.99 -3.39
C SER A 346 20.23 22.62 -3.48
N VAL A 347 19.95 21.69 -2.56
CA VAL A 347 20.45 20.30 -2.56
C VAL A 347 19.53 19.40 -1.73
N ASP A 348 19.54 18.09 -2.03
CA ASP A 348 18.81 16.97 -1.39
C ASP A 348 18.28 17.29 0.02
N THR A 349 17.01 17.67 0.11
CA THR A 349 16.35 17.89 1.40
C THR A 349 15.69 16.59 1.83
N LEU A 350 16.26 15.97 2.87
CA LEU A 350 15.67 14.80 3.51
C LEU A 350 14.36 15.23 4.20
N VAL A 351 13.22 14.84 3.63
CA VAL A 351 11.92 15.00 4.28
C VAL A 351 11.69 13.78 5.17
N THR A 352 11.88 13.96 6.48
CA THR A 352 11.56 12.90 7.45
C THR A 352 10.05 12.96 7.73
N VAL A 353 9.33 11.93 7.30
CA VAL A 353 7.93 11.71 7.68
C VAL A 353 7.94 10.79 8.90
N GLY A 354 7.21 11.15 9.96
CA GLY A 354 7.15 10.37 11.20
C GLY A 354 6.63 8.93 11.00
N PRO A 355 6.70 8.07 12.04
CA PRO A 355 6.43 6.63 11.93
C PRO A 355 5.03 6.32 11.34
N PRO A 356 4.87 5.15 10.70
CA PRO A 356 3.66 4.84 9.92
C PRO A 356 2.44 4.72 10.83
N LEU A 357 1.37 5.43 10.45
CA LEU A 357 0.04 5.27 11.03
C LEU A 357 -0.74 4.17 10.30
N LYS A 358 -1.63 3.52 11.03
CA LYS A 358 -2.31 2.25 10.71
C LYS A 358 -3.43 2.31 9.65
N THR A 359 -3.64 3.43 8.96
CA THR A 359 -4.77 3.56 8.04
C THR A 359 -4.34 3.84 6.60
N THR A 360 -5.12 3.28 5.67
CA THR A 360 -4.92 3.19 4.22
C THR A 360 -5.09 4.53 3.47
N ASN A 361 -5.03 5.67 4.16
CA ASN A 361 -5.43 6.96 3.57
C ASN A 361 -4.25 7.91 3.33
N GLN A 362 -4.43 8.68 2.27
CA GLN A 362 -3.45 9.48 1.53
C GLN A 362 -2.59 10.41 2.39
N ILE A 363 -1.30 10.51 2.05
CA ILE A 363 -0.37 11.51 2.61
C ILE A 363 -0.34 12.74 1.68
N GLY A 364 -0.74 13.90 2.18
CA GLY A 364 -0.57 15.18 1.48
C GLY A 364 0.70 15.90 1.95
N ILE A 365 1.64 16.18 1.04
CA ILE A 365 2.84 16.98 1.33
C ILE A 365 2.67 18.36 0.66
N TYR A 366 2.76 19.43 1.45
CA TYR A 366 2.72 20.81 0.95
C TYR A 366 4.06 21.52 1.21
N ILE A 367 4.66 22.09 0.17
CA ILE A 367 5.88 22.89 0.23
C ILE A 367 5.53 24.31 -0.20
N ARG A 368 5.82 25.32 0.65
CA ARG A 368 5.62 26.75 0.33
C ARG A 368 6.96 27.48 0.33
N ASN A 369 7.19 28.32 -0.67
CA ASN A 369 8.25 29.32 -0.70
C ASN A 369 7.68 30.70 -0.30
N ASN A 370 8.36 31.40 0.62
CA ASN A 370 7.94 32.67 1.20
C ASN A 370 8.32 33.93 0.39
N THR A 371 8.81 33.82 -0.85
CA THR A 371 9.37 34.99 -1.59
C THR A 371 8.38 35.89 -2.35
N GLY A 372 7.07 35.81 -2.09
CA GLY A 372 6.13 36.90 -2.46
C GLY A 372 5.83 37.11 -3.96
N ALA A 373 6.25 36.22 -4.86
CA ALA A 373 5.83 36.22 -6.26
C ALA A 373 5.22 34.85 -6.62
N LEU A 374 4.00 34.88 -7.15
CA LEU A 374 3.24 33.70 -7.56
C LEU A 374 3.74 33.20 -8.93
N GLU A 375 4.36 32.03 -8.96
CA GLU A 375 4.22 31.11 -10.08
C GLU A 375 3.43 29.89 -9.60
N ASN A 376 2.47 29.44 -10.42
CA ASN A 376 1.51 28.40 -10.07
C ASN A 376 2.21 27.04 -9.87
N CYS A 377 2.69 26.75 -8.66
CA CYS A 377 3.15 25.40 -8.34
C CYS A 377 1.94 24.44 -8.33
N ASN A 378 2.01 23.45 -9.22
CA ASN A 378 1.00 22.41 -9.31
C ASN A 378 1.03 21.46 -8.09
N ARG A 379 -0.15 20.97 -7.76
CA ARG A 379 -0.44 20.06 -6.63
C ARG A 379 0.27 18.72 -6.80
N VAL A 380 0.88 18.20 -5.74
CA VAL A 380 1.32 16.80 -5.65
C VAL A 380 0.18 15.97 -5.06
N PHE A 381 -0.38 15.06 -5.84
CA PHE A 381 -1.31 14.04 -5.34
C PHE A 381 -0.55 12.74 -5.12
N ILE A 382 -0.65 12.16 -3.93
CA ILE A 382 -0.30 10.76 -3.66
C ILE A 382 -1.62 10.05 -3.39
N GLY A 383 -2.16 9.39 -4.40
CA GLY A 383 -3.37 8.59 -4.30
C GLY A 383 -3.14 7.17 -4.79
N ASN A 384 -3.75 6.19 -4.13
CA ASN A 384 -4.05 4.92 -4.79
C ASN A 384 -5.14 5.18 -5.83
N GLY A 385 -4.81 5.04 -7.10
CA GLY A 385 -5.77 5.19 -8.19
C GLY A 385 -6.68 3.97 -8.28
N ILE A 386 -7.94 4.09 -7.84
CA ILE A 386 -9.00 3.20 -8.32
C ILE A 386 -9.50 3.80 -9.64
N ALA A 387 -9.01 3.29 -10.77
CA ALA A 387 -9.65 3.50 -12.06
C ALA A 387 -10.74 2.42 -12.26
N PRO A 388 -11.98 2.78 -12.65
CA PRO A 388 -12.94 1.78 -13.05
C PRO A 388 -12.56 1.29 -14.46
N TYR A 389 -12.40 -0.03 -14.58
CA TYR A 389 -12.13 -0.85 -15.78
C TYR A 389 -10.69 -1.28 -16.09
N SER A 390 -10.50 -2.59 -15.81
CA SER A 390 -9.60 -3.59 -16.42
C SER A 390 -8.11 -3.61 -16.06
N ASN A 391 -7.76 -4.75 -15.44
CA ASN A 391 -6.51 -5.51 -15.40
C ASN A 391 -5.22 -4.87 -14.83
N SER A 392 -4.90 -5.37 -13.63
CA SER A 392 -3.57 -5.70 -13.07
C SER A 392 -2.49 -4.62 -13.08
N GLY A 393 -2.31 -3.99 -11.92
CA GLY A 393 -1.09 -3.30 -11.52
C GLY A 393 -1.36 -2.15 -10.56
N ASP A 394 -1.25 -2.40 -9.25
CA ASP A 394 -1.21 -1.32 -8.25
C ASP A 394 0.12 -0.57 -8.40
N GLY A 395 0.08 0.57 -9.10
CA GLY A 395 1.23 1.45 -9.29
C GLY A 395 1.14 2.70 -8.41
N PHE A 396 2.20 2.98 -7.66
CA PHE A 396 2.41 4.28 -7.03
C PHE A 396 2.82 5.31 -8.09
N GLY A 397 2.04 6.38 -8.23
CA GLY A 397 2.34 7.51 -9.14
C GLY A 397 2.72 8.77 -8.38
N LEU A 398 3.88 9.34 -8.66
CA LEU A 398 4.29 10.67 -8.24
C LEU A 398 4.17 11.62 -9.44
N ILE A 399 3.30 12.63 -9.36
CA ILE A 399 3.18 13.66 -10.39
C ILE A 399 3.91 14.92 -9.90
N ILE A 400 5.00 15.28 -10.58
CA ILE A 400 5.65 16.59 -10.44
C ILE A 400 5.40 17.34 -11.75
N GLY A 401 4.55 18.37 -11.70
CA GLY A 401 4.30 19.24 -12.84
C GLY A 401 4.96 20.59 -12.63
N ASP A 402 5.98 20.89 -13.43
CA ASP A 402 6.54 22.23 -13.51
C ASP A 402 5.96 22.97 -14.72
N SER A 403 5.51 24.20 -14.53
CA SER A 403 4.95 25.05 -15.58
C SER A 403 5.82 26.31 -15.70
N GLY A 404 7.03 26.16 -16.21
CA GLY A 404 7.91 27.33 -16.36
C GLY A 404 9.28 27.16 -17.00
N ILE A 405 9.67 25.99 -17.52
CA ILE A 405 11.05 25.78 -18.00
C ILE A 405 11.07 25.32 -19.46
N THR A 406 11.62 26.17 -20.33
CA THR A 406 11.71 25.94 -21.78
C THR A 406 12.96 25.19 -22.25
N ASP A 407 13.81 24.69 -21.34
CA ASP A 407 15.03 23.95 -21.71
C ASP A 407 14.97 22.49 -21.29
N ASN A 408 14.90 21.62 -22.31
CA ASN A 408 14.95 20.17 -22.21
C ASN A 408 16.39 19.70 -21.93
N THR A 409 16.85 19.69 -20.68
CA THR A 409 17.89 18.76 -20.20
C THR A 409 18.11 18.89 -18.70
N TYR A 410 17.29 18.20 -17.91
CA TYR A 410 17.73 17.68 -16.62
C TYR A 410 17.31 16.22 -16.53
N GLN A 411 18.29 15.32 -16.46
CA GLN A 411 18.06 14.00 -15.92
C GLN A 411 17.93 14.18 -14.41
N ALA A 412 16.77 13.84 -13.84
CA ALA A 412 16.64 13.73 -12.40
C ALA A 412 17.50 12.54 -11.94
N GLU A 413 18.77 12.80 -11.63
CA GLU A 413 19.62 11.83 -10.96
C GLU A 413 19.15 11.67 -9.51
N ALA A 414 18.37 10.61 -9.30
CA ALA A 414 18.08 9.95 -8.02
C ALA A 414 17.16 10.68 -7.01
N LEU A 415 15.85 10.44 -7.14
CA LEU A 415 14.95 10.44 -5.98
C LEU A 415 15.26 9.21 -5.11
N ARG A 416 15.72 9.41 -3.87
CA ARG A 416 15.94 8.32 -2.89
C ARG A 416 14.78 8.26 -1.91
N ILE A 417 14.06 7.14 -1.90
CA ILE A 417 13.06 6.82 -0.88
C ILE A 417 13.72 5.84 0.09
N THR A 418 13.69 6.18 1.38
CA THR A 418 14.16 5.31 2.47
C THR A 418 12.99 4.96 3.36
N ASN A 419 12.88 3.70 3.74
CA ASN A 419 11.92 3.27 4.76
C ASN A 419 12.45 3.57 6.18
N SER A 420 11.62 3.30 7.19
CA SER A 420 11.96 3.50 8.60
C SER A 420 13.15 2.64 9.10
N SER A 421 13.55 1.63 8.34
CA SER A 421 14.74 0.80 8.59
C SER A 421 15.98 1.24 7.79
N GLY A 422 15.92 2.33 7.04
CA GLY A 422 17.06 2.92 6.32
C GLY A 422 17.43 2.21 5.02
N GLN A 423 16.60 1.30 4.51
CA GLN A 423 16.82 0.66 3.21
C GLN A 423 16.53 1.64 2.08
N ILE A 424 17.50 1.80 1.17
CA ILE A 424 17.41 2.65 -0.02
C ILE A 424 16.85 1.81 -1.17
N TRP A 425 15.72 2.22 -1.74
CA TRP A 425 15.13 1.53 -2.89
C TRP A 425 15.62 2.21 -4.17
N THR A 426 16.15 1.43 -5.11
CA THR A 426 16.74 1.95 -6.36
C THR A 426 16.03 1.38 -7.59
N LYS A 427 16.22 2.03 -8.75
CA LYS A 427 15.56 1.67 -10.01
C LYS A 427 15.80 0.22 -10.45
N SER A 428 16.88 -0.42 -10.01
CA SER A 428 17.20 -1.82 -10.33
C SER A 428 16.31 -2.85 -9.62
N ASP A 429 15.54 -2.43 -8.62
CA ASP A 429 14.73 -3.34 -7.79
C ASP A 429 13.35 -3.65 -8.42
N TYR A 430 13.02 -3.00 -9.54
CA TYR A 430 11.82 -3.29 -10.34
C TYR A 430 12.18 -4.14 -11.56
N GLY A 431 11.72 -5.40 -11.56
CA GLY A 431 11.74 -6.26 -12.75
C GLY A 431 11.03 -5.61 -13.95
N GLN A 432 11.38 -6.05 -15.17
CA GLN A 432 11.09 -5.43 -16.48
C GLN A 432 9.61 -5.18 -16.89
N GLN A 433 8.64 -5.08 -15.96
CA GLN A 433 7.26 -4.71 -16.29
C GLN A 433 6.65 -3.58 -15.46
N GLY A 434 7.44 -2.87 -14.64
CA GLY A 434 7.00 -1.63 -13.99
C GLY A 434 7.60 -0.38 -14.64
N SER A 435 6.95 0.18 -15.66
CA SER A 435 7.32 1.50 -16.16
C SER A 435 6.72 2.59 -15.26
N LEU A 436 7.55 3.40 -14.62
CA LEU A 436 7.14 4.67 -14.03
C LEU A 436 6.76 5.63 -15.19
N TYR A 437 5.47 5.77 -15.45
CA TYR A 437 4.97 6.73 -16.45
C TYR A 437 4.86 8.13 -15.83
N ILE A 438 5.73 9.04 -16.27
CA ILE A 438 5.55 10.48 -16.04
C ILE A 438 4.76 11.02 -17.24
N LYS A 439 3.45 11.25 -17.04
CA LYS A 439 2.60 11.84 -18.07
C LYS A 439 2.53 13.36 -17.88
N CYS A 440 3.29 14.11 -18.68
CA CYS A 440 3.10 15.56 -18.78
C CYS A 440 1.78 15.84 -19.53
N VAL A 441 0.80 16.43 -18.85
CA VAL A 441 -0.42 16.93 -19.48
C VAL A 441 -0.24 18.42 -19.73
N HIS A 442 -0.07 18.82 -20.99
CA HIS A 442 -0.07 20.22 -21.40
C HIS A 442 -1.52 20.69 -21.49
N LEU A 443 -1.96 21.54 -20.56
CA LEU A 443 -3.23 22.24 -20.68
C LEU A 443 -2.99 23.51 -21.50
N PRO A 444 -3.70 23.74 -22.62
CA PRO A 444 -3.51 24.94 -23.41
C PRO A 444 -4.01 26.15 -22.61
N GLY A 445 -3.05 26.97 -22.18
CA GLY A 445 -3.31 28.31 -21.68
C GLY A 445 -3.72 29.21 -22.82
N GLY A 446 -4.94 29.72 -22.77
CA GLY A 446 -5.42 30.74 -23.69
C GLY A 446 -6.51 31.57 -23.05
N PHE A 447 -6.13 32.70 -22.46
CA PHE A 447 -6.83 33.97 -22.68
C PHE A 447 -5.80 35.10 -22.56
N GLY A 448 -5.56 35.75 -23.70
CA GLY A 448 -4.87 37.03 -23.77
C GLY A 448 -5.83 38.17 -23.45
N ARG A 449 -5.27 39.16 -22.75
CA ARG A 449 -5.81 40.47 -22.31
C ARG A 449 -6.87 40.45 -21.22
#